data_AF-A0A538NC25-F1
#
_entry.id   AF-A0A538NC25-F1
#
_cell.length_a   1.000
_cell.length_b   1.000
_cell.length_c   1.000
_cell.angle_alpha   90.00
_cell.angle_beta   90.00
_cell.angle_gamma   90.00
#
_symmetry.space_group_name_H-M   'P 1'
#
loop_
_entity.id
_entity.type
_entity.pdbx_description
1 polymer ?
#
loop_
_entity_poly.entity_id
_entity_poly.type
_entity_poly.pdbx_seq_one_letter_code
_entity_poly.pdbx_strand_id
1 'polypeptide(L)'
;MPRRDAYSDRQPDPLDAVDTTAAHSARVWNYWLGGKDNFAPDRIAGDRLMEIFEGLELVEPGLVSCTRWRPAPDDPQANVDVPQFCAVARKP
;
A
#
# COMPACT_ATOMS: atom_id res chain seq x y z
N MET A 1 9.18 -20.52 34.42
CA MET A 1 8.33 -20.21 33.25
C MET A 1 9.24 -20.15 32.02
N PRO A 2 9.32 -21.17 31.15
CA PRO A 2 10.09 -21.05 29.92
C PRO A 2 9.34 -20.16 28.92
N ARG A 3 10.05 -19.20 28.32
CA ARG A 3 9.54 -18.29 27.28
C ARG A 3 9.18 -19.11 26.05
N ARG A 4 7.96 -18.89 25.51
CA ARG A 4 7.50 -19.47 24.25
C ARG A 4 8.47 -19.13 23.13
N ASP A 5 8.78 -20.15 22.34
CA ASP A 5 9.64 -20.15 21.18
C ASP A 5 9.07 -19.17 20.15
N ALA A 6 9.71 -18.02 20.03
CA ALA A 6 9.35 -17.01 19.06
C ALA A 6 9.74 -17.51 17.67
N TYR A 7 8.74 -17.61 16.79
CA TYR A 7 8.87 -17.69 15.33
C TYR A 7 9.86 -18.75 14.81
N SER A 8 9.35 -19.92 14.44
CA SER A 8 10.13 -20.88 13.66
C SER A 8 10.51 -20.24 12.31
N ASP A 9 11.82 -20.06 12.12
CA ASP A 9 12.48 -19.64 10.89
C ASP A 9 12.20 -20.59 9.73
N ARG A 10 11.12 -20.33 9.00
CA ARG A 10 11.08 -20.64 7.58
C ARG A 10 10.95 -19.33 6.83
N GLN A 11 12.08 -18.73 6.46
CA GLN A 11 12.06 -17.86 5.29
C GLN A 11 11.68 -18.75 4.10
N PRO A 12 10.60 -18.46 3.36
CA PRO A 12 10.28 -19.17 2.13
C PRO A 12 11.45 -19.03 1.15
N ASP A 13 11.64 -20.05 0.33
CA ASP A 13 12.65 -20.03 -0.73
C ASP A 13 12.30 -18.88 -1.68
N PRO A 14 13.24 -18.00 -2.07
CA PRO A 14 13.01 -16.99 -3.09
C PRO A 14 12.43 -17.53 -4.42
N LEU A 15 12.51 -18.84 -4.64
CA LEU A 15 11.97 -19.55 -5.81
C LEU A 15 10.56 -20.11 -5.62
N ASP A 16 9.95 -19.99 -4.44
CA ASP A 16 8.51 -20.26 -4.31
C ASP A 16 7.76 -19.29 -5.22
N ALA A 17 7.02 -19.83 -6.18
CA ALA A 17 6.30 -19.03 -7.16
C ALA A 17 5.41 -18.01 -6.45
N VAL A 18 5.50 -16.73 -6.84
CA VAL A 18 4.69 -15.65 -6.28
C VAL A 18 3.21 -16.04 -6.40
N ASP A 19 2.48 -16.05 -5.28
CA ASP A 19 1.04 -16.26 -5.30
C ASP A 19 0.36 -15.04 -5.97
N THR A 20 -0.21 -15.30 -7.14
CA THR A 20 -0.92 -14.33 -7.98
C THR A 20 -2.44 -14.39 -7.78
N THR A 21 -2.92 -15.30 -6.93
CA THR A 21 -4.34 -15.52 -6.65
C THR A 21 -4.84 -14.72 -5.46
N ALA A 22 -3.94 -14.35 -4.54
CA ALA A 22 -4.21 -13.39 -3.46
C ALA A 22 -3.75 -11.98 -3.85
N ALA A 23 -4.38 -10.95 -3.28
CA ALA A 23 -3.91 -9.57 -3.45
C ALA A 23 -2.64 -9.33 -2.63
N HIS A 24 -1.72 -8.53 -3.16
CA HIS A 24 -0.49 -8.12 -2.48
C HIS A 24 -0.28 -6.60 -2.58
N SER A 25 -0.03 -5.93 -1.46
CA SER A 25 0.03 -4.46 -1.38
C SER A 25 0.99 -3.81 -2.38
N ALA A 26 2.19 -4.38 -2.57
CA ALA A 26 3.15 -3.89 -3.55
C ALA A 26 2.65 -3.97 -5.01
N ARG A 27 1.78 -4.92 -5.35
CA ARG A 27 1.19 -5.05 -6.69
C ARG A 27 -0.02 -4.14 -6.87
N VAL A 28 -0.78 -3.90 -5.80
CA VAL A 28 -1.82 -2.84 -5.78
C VAL A 28 -1.17 -1.47 -6.04
N TRP A 29 -0.02 -1.20 -5.39
CA TRP A 29 0.78 -0.01 -5.65
C TRP A 29 1.18 0.08 -7.13
N ASN A 30 1.71 -1.00 -7.69
CA ASN A 30 2.10 -1.03 -9.09
C ASN A 30 0.91 -0.77 -10.04
N TYR A 31 -0.29 -1.27 -9.73
CA TYR A 31 -1.51 -0.95 -10.47
C TYR A 31 -1.83 0.55 -10.46
N TRP A 32 -1.82 1.19 -9.29
CA TRP A 32 -2.13 2.62 -9.18
C TRP A 32 -1.10 3.53 -9.85
N LEU A 33 0.16 3.11 -9.94
CA LEU A 33 1.17 3.81 -10.73
C LEU A 33 1.07 3.56 -12.25
N GLY A 34 0.09 2.77 -12.71
CA GLY A 34 -0.04 2.38 -14.12
C GLY A 34 0.97 1.33 -14.59
N GLY A 35 1.64 0.64 -13.67
CA GLY A 35 2.52 -0.49 -13.95
C GLY A 35 1.77 -1.75 -14.37
N LYS A 36 2.51 -2.77 -14.80
CA LYS A 36 1.96 -3.99 -15.45
C LYS A 36 2.05 -5.26 -14.61
N ASP A 37 2.97 -5.30 -13.66
CA ASP A 37 3.16 -6.41 -12.71
C ASP A 37 2.09 -6.36 -11.60
N ASN A 38 0.84 -6.55 -11.99
CA ASN A 38 -0.31 -6.68 -11.09
C ASN A 38 -1.34 -7.66 -11.68
N PHE A 39 -2.04 -8.37 -10.80
CA PHE A 39 -3.03 -9.37 -11.17
C PHE A 39 -4.44 -8.88 -10.82
N ALA A 40 -5.46 -9.63 -11.25
CA ALA A 40 -6.86 -9.26 -11.03
C ALA A 40 -7.20 -9.01 -9.55
N PRO A 41 -6.75 -9.83 -8.57
CA PRO A 41 -7.00 -9.58 -7.16
C PRO A 41 -6.44 -8.22 -6.68
N ASP A 42 -5.30 -7.80 -7.21
CA ASP A 42 -4.65 -6.53 -6.82
C ASP A 42 -5.46 -5.33 -7.32
N ARG A 43 -5.95 -5.37 -8.56
CA ARG A 43 -6.78 -4.30 -9.12
C ARG A 43 -8.10 -4.16 -8.37
N ILE A 44 -8.76 -5.29 -8.08
CA ILE A 44 -10.00 -5.31 -7.29
C ILE A 44 -9.74 -4.70 -5.91
N ALA A 45 -8.67 -5.11 -5.23
CA ALA A 45 -8.32 -4.56 -3.92
C ALA A 45 -8.03 -3.05 -3.99
N GLY A 46 -7.33 -2.59 -5.04
CA GLY A 46 -7.07 -1.17 -5.29
C GLY A 46 -8.35 -0.36 -5.51
N ASP A 47 -9.27 -0.86 -6.33
CA ASP A 47 -10.55 -0.19 -6.58
C ASP A 47 -11.40 -0.14 -5.30
N ARG A 48 -11.48 -1.23 -4.53
CA ARG A 48 -12.19 -1.26 -3.23
C ARG A 48 -11.61 -0.31 -2.20
N LEU A 49 -10.29 -0.09 -2.21
CA LEU A 49 -9.66 0.89 -1.32
C LEU A 49 -10.08 2.32 -1.68
N MET A 50 -10.31 2.63 -2.96
CA MET A 50 -10.84 3.92 -3.39
C MET A 50 -12.30 4.13 -2.98
N GLU A 51 -13.11 3.07 -3.01
CA GLU A 51 -14.51 3.11 -2.56
C GLU A 51 -14.66 3.48 -1.08
N ILE A 52 -13.65 3.24 -0.23
CA ILE A 52 -13.69 3.64 1.19
C ILE A 52 -13.86 5.16 1.34
N PHE A 53 -13.39 5.94 0.37
CA PHE A 53 -13.51 7.40 0.37
C PHE A 53 -14.81 7.90 -0.29
N GLU A 54 -15.70 7.01 -0.75
CA GLU A 54 -16.98 7.41 -1.31
C GLU A 54 -17.83 8.15 -0.26
N GLY A 55 -18.41 9.28 -0.68
CA GLY A 55 -19.21 10.14 0.21
C GLY A 55 -18.38 10.98 1.20
N LEU A 56 -17.04 10.95 1.11
CA LEU A 56 -16.14 11.82 1.88
C LEU A 56 -15.49 12.86 0.96
N GLU A 57 -15.15 14.01 1.53
CA GLU A 57 -14.40 15.05 0.83
C GLU A 57 -12.90 14.84 1.05
N LEU A 58 -12.19 14.31 0.05
CA LEU A 58 -10.73 14.15 0.11
C LEU A 58 -10.04 15.50 0.28
N VAL A 59 -9.13 15.56 1.26
CA VAL A 59 -8.25 16.70 1.47
C VAL A 59 -7.05 16.59 0.55
N GLU A 60 -6.73 17.66 -0.17
CA GLU A 60 -5.54 17.75 -1.02
C GLU A 60 -4.26 17.37 -0.24
N PRO A 61 -3.39 16.49 -0.79
CA PRO A 61 -3.32 16.06 -2.20
C PRO A 61 -4.15 14.80 -2.57
N GLY A 62 -5.08 14.36 -1.73
CA GLY A 62 -5.84 13.13 -1.93
C GLY A 62 -5.06 11.89 -1.46
N LEU A 63 -5.23 10.77 -2.18
CA LEU A 63 -4.52 9.51 -1.91
C LEU A 63 -3.16 9.51 -2.62
N VAL A 64 -2.08 9.59 -1.85
CA VAL A 64 -0.69 9.60 -2.35
C VAL A 64 0.22 8.73 -1.49
N SER A 65 1.46 8.49 -1.91
CA SER A 65 2.48 7.89 -1.03
C SER A 65 2.61 8.69 0.27
N CYS A 66 2.80 8.02 1.40
CA CYS A 66 2.87 8.67 2.72
C CYS A 66 3.88 9.82 2.79
N THR A 67 5.03 9.66 2.14
CA THR A 67 6.11 10.65 2.08
C THR A 67 5.74 11.92 1.32
N ARG A 68 4.73 11.85 0.43
CA ARG A 68 4.24 12.99 -0.35
C ARG A 68 3.10 13.75 0.33
N TRP A 69 2.57 13.23 1.45
CA TRP A 69 1.45 13.85 2.13
C TRP A 69 1.93 14.99 3.02
N ARG A 70 1.85 16.23 2.51
CA ARG A 70 2.23 17.48 3.22
C ARG A 70 3.54 17.37 4.01
N PRO A 71 4.64 16.96 3.38
CA PRO A 71 5.93 16.83 4.04
C PRO A 71 6.45 18.19 4.53
N ALA A 72 7.39 18.17 5.47
CA ALA A 72 8.11 19.38 5.85
C ALA A 72 8.91 19.92 4.65
N PRO A 73 9.10 21.26 4.54
CA PRO A 73 9.79 21.85 3.39
C PRO A 73 11.22 21.32 3.14
N ASP A 74 11.90 20.86 4.18
CA ASP A 74 13.27 20.35 4.17
C ASP A 74 13.35 18.82 4.37
N ASP A 75 12.23 18.11 4.25
CA ASP A 75 12.20 16.66 4.37
C ASP A 75 12.93 16.01 3.16
N PRO A 76 14.05 15.30 3.38
CA PRO A 76 14.78 14.64 2.30
C PRO A 76 13.98 13.52 1.61
N GLN A 77 12.86 13.08 2.19
CA GLN A 77 12.03 12.00 1.67
C GLN A 77 10.79 12.47 0.93
N ALA A 78 10.51 13.79 0.85
CA ALA A 78 9.27 14.37 0.34
C ALA A 78 8.78 13.89 -1.05
N ASN A 79 9.65 13.27 -1.85
CA ASN A 79 9.35 12.76 -3.20
C ASN A 79 9.82 11.31 -3.43
N VAL A 80 10.12 10.57 -2.36
CA VAL A 80 10.52 9.16 -2.43
C VAL A 80 9.29 8.30 -2.25
N ASP A 81 8.92 7.52 -3.27
CA ASP A 81 7.76 6.64 -3.16
C ASP A 81 8.03 5.46 -2.23
N VAL A 82 7.16 5.29 -1.23
CA VAL A 82 7.15 4.16 -0.29
C VAL A 82 5.89 3.32 -0.49
N PRO A 83 5.89 2.01 -0.17
CA PRO A 83 4.75 1.11 -0.35
C PRO A 83 3.66 1.32 0.73
N GLN A 84 3.44 2.56 1.14
CA GLN A 84 2.42 2.98 2.08
C GLN A 84 1.72 4.24 1.55
N PHE A 85 0.39 4.25 1.58
CA PHE A 85 -0.42 5.38 1.14
C PHE A 85 -1.01 6.16 2.32
N CYS A 86 -1.21 7.45 2.11
CA CYS A 86 -1.92 8.33 3.00
C CYS A 86 -3.01 9.06 2.22
N ALA A 87 -4.20 9.12 2.82
CA ALA A 87 -5.27 10.03 2.44
C ALA A 87 -5.93 10.54 3.72
N VAL A 88 -6.43 11.77 3.67
CA VAL A 88 -7.26 12.36 4.73
C VAL A 88 -8.53 12.85 4.07
N ALA A 89 -9.67 12.59 4.69
CA ALA A 89 -10.96 13.01 4.17
C ALA A 89 -11.81 13.63 5.27
N ARG A 90 -12.66 14.59 4.90
CA ARG A 90 -13.67 15.18 5.78
C ARG A 90 -15.00 14.49 5.55
N LYS A 91 -15.73 14.25 6.63
CA LYS A 91 -17.15 13.93 6.53
C LYS A 91 -17.89 15.23 6.20
N PRO A 92 -18.81 15.23 5.21
CA PRO A 92 -19.67 16.37 4.92
C PRO A 92 -20.48 16.84 6.14
#